data_AF-A0A520PUC5-F1
#
_entry.id   AF-A0A520PUC5-F1
#
_cell.length_a   1.000
_cell.length_b   1.000
_cell.length_c   1.000
_cell.angle_alpha   90.00
_cell.angle_beta   90.00
_cell.angle_gamma   90.00
#
_symmetry.space_group_name_H-M   'P 1'
#
loop_
_entity.id
_entity.type
_entity.pdbx_description
1 polymer ?
#
loop_
_entity_poly.entity_id
_entity_poly.type
_entity_poly.pdbx_seq_one_letter_code
_entity_poly.pdbx_strand_id
1 'polypeptide(L)' 'MRDTKHLGKHANKLAQEAKEKVLFRTQRKAVEAGAHGTLDYTIKEGVNKNKIADEKILKNKK' A
#
# COMPACT_ATOMS: atom_id res chain seq x y z
N MET A 1 49.20 3.75 -4.69
CA MET A 1 48.22 4.86 -4.78
C MET A 1 46.86 4.30 -4.38
N ARG A 2 46.16 4.93 -3.42
CA ARG A 2 44.88 4.38 -2.91
C ARG A 2 43.80 4.54 -3.98
N ASP A 3 43.07 3.47 -4.28
CA ASP A 3 42.11 3.46 -5.38
C ASP A 3 40.81 4.19 -4.97
N THR A 4 40.80 5.50 -5.20
CA THR A 4 39.68 6.40 -4.85
C THR A 4 38.46 6.21 -5.76
N LYS A 5 38.66 5.63 -6.96
CA LYS A 5 37.60 5.39 -7.95
C LYS A 5 36.58 4.39 -7.45
N HIS A 6 37.02 3.33 -6.79
CA HIS A 6 36.13 2.32 -6.20
C HIS A 6 35.31 2.89 -5.04
N LEU A 7 35.92 3.74 -4.20
CA LEU A 7 35.23 4.41 -3.11
C LEU A 7 34.15 5.38 -3.62
N GLY A 8 34.46 6.16 -4.66
CA GLY A 8 33.49 7.05 -5.29
C GLY A 8 32.32 6.30 -5.91
N LYS A 9 32.59 5.19 -6.62
CA LYS A 9 31.54 4.31 -7.17
C LYS A 9 30.64 3.74 -6.08
N HIS A 10 31.20 3.27 -4.97
CA HIS A 10 30.43 2.72 -3.87
C HIS A 10 29.54 3.79 -3.19
N ALA A 11 30.08 4.98 -2.94
CA ALA A 11 29.31 6.09 -2.38
C ALA A 11 28.14 6.50 -3.29
N ASN A 12 28.36 6.57 -4.61
CA ASN A 12 27.30 6.88 -5.57
C ASN A 12 26.22 5.79 -5.62
N LYS A 13 26.62 4.51 -5.56
CA LYS A 13 25.68 3.38 -5.51
C LYS A 13 24.79 3.44 -4.27
N LEU A 14 25.37 3.68 -3.10
CA LEU A 14 24.61 3.82 -1.85
C LEU A 14 23.61 4.99 -1.91
N ALA A 15 24.01 6.11 -2.50
CA ALA A 15 23.14 7.27 -2.68
C ALA A 15 21.96 6.98 -3.63
N GLN A 16 22.19 6.21 -4.70
CA GLN A 16 21.14 5.78 -5.62
C GLN A 16 20.16 4.82 -4.94
N GLU A 17 20.66 3.79 -4.26
CA GLU A 17 19.83 2.82 -3.54
C GLU A 17 18.98 3.49 -2.44
N ALA A 18 19.52 4.49 -1.74
CA ALA A 18 18.78 5.25 -0.76
C ALA A 18 17.61 6.02 -1.39
N LYS A 19 17.85 6.68 -2.54
CA LYS A 19 16.81 7.41 -3.28
C LYS A 19 15.71 6.48 -3.79
N GLU A 20 16.08 5.32 -4.34
CA GLU A 20 15.10 4.31 -4.80
C GLU A 20 14.22 3.79 -3.66
N LYS A 21 14.81 3.49 -2.50
CA LYS A 21 14.05 3.06 -1.31
C LYS A 21 13.06 4.11 -0.83
N VAL A 22 13.46 5.38 -0.82
CA VAL A 22 12.57 6.50 -0.45
C VAL A 22 11.43 6.63 -1.46
N LEU A 23 11.75 6.60 -2.76
CA LEU A 23 10.76 6.70 -3.83
C LEU A 23 9.73 5.57 -3.73
N PHE A 24 10.19 4.33 -3.53
CA PHE A 24 9.33 3.17 -3.35
C PHE A 24 8.41 3.34 -2.13
N ARG A 25 8.93 3.81 -0.99
CA ARG A 25 8.11 4.09 0.20
C ARG A 25 7.04 5.14 -0.07
N THR A 26 7.37 6.21 -0.79
CA THR A 26 6.42 7.29 -1.12
C THR A 26 5.37 6.88 -2.14
N GLN A 27 5.73 6.03 -3.11
CA GLN A 27 4.83 5.59 -4.19
C GLN A 27 4.00 4.36 -3.81
N ARG A 28 4.32 3.67 -2.72
CA ARG A 28 3.47 2.61 -2.17
C ARG A 28 2.14 3.24 -1.73
N LYS A 29 1.12 3.10 -2.57
CA LYS A 29 -0.26 3.37 -2.17
C LYS A 29 -0.60 2.42 -1.01
N ALA A 30 -1.19 2.96 0.06
CA ALA A 30 -1.74 2.13 1.12
C ALA A 30 -2.80 1.21 0.51
N VAL A 31 -2.79 -0.06 0.89
CA VAL A 31 -3.85 -0.98 0.49
C VAL A 31 -5.11 -0.53 1.24
N GLU A 32 -6.07 0.03 0.53
CA GLU A 32 -7.37 0.49 1.06
C GLU A 32 -8.31 -0.71 1.31
N ALA A 33 -7.80 -1.82 1.84
CA ALA A 33 -8.64 -2.94 2.21
C ALA A 33 -9.32 -2.62 3.56
N GLY A 34 -10.65 -2.73 3.62
CA GLY A 34 -11.40 -2.63 4.88
C GLY A 34 -11.03 -3.75 5.86
N ALA A 35 -11.61 -3.71 7.07
CA ALA A 35 -11.30 -4.60 8.20
C ALA A 35 -11.41 -6.12 7.93
N HIS A 36 -11.96 -6.53 6.78
CA HIS A 36 -12.10 -7.92 6.33
C HIS A 36 -11.45 -8.22 4.97
N GLY A 37 -10.56 -7.36 4.46
CA GLY A 37 -9.88 -7.59 3.18
C GLY A 37 -10.73 -7.28 1.94
N THR A 38 -11.93 -6.74 2.11
CA THR A 38 -12.83 -6.30 1.04
C THR A 38 -12.76 -4.78 0.88
N LEU A 39 -12.76 -4.30 -0.37
CA LEU A 39 -13.04 -2.90 -0.68
C LEU A 39 -14.51 -2.57 -0.36
N ASP A 40 -14.80 -1.29 -0.14
CA ASP A 40 -16.18 -0.82 -0.05
C ASP A 40 -16.94 -1.17 -1.33
N TYR A 41 -18.10 -1.82 -1.19
CA TYR A 41 -18.96 -2.18 -2.32
C TYR A 41 -20.41 -1.86 -2.04
N THR A 42 -21.17 -1.59 -3.10
CA THR A 42 -22.61 -1.35 -3.03
C THR A 42 -23.37 -2.66 -3.12
N ILE A 43 -24.25 -2.90 -2.15
CA ILE A 43 -25.11 -4.08 -2.12
C ILE A 43 -26.16 -3.97 -3.24
N LYS A 44 -26.21 -4.96 -4.13
CA LYS A 44 -27.12 -4.92 -5.31
C LYS A 44 -28.49 -5.53 -5.04
N GLU A 45 -28.62 -6.40 -4.05
CA GLU A 45 -29.83 -7.20 -3.80
C GLU A 45 -30.11 -7.41 -2.30
N GLY A 46 -31.37 -7.72 -1.95
CA GLY A 46 -31.81 -7.98 -0.58
C GLY A 46 -32.21 -6.73 0.22
N VAL A 47 -32.45 -6.92 1.53
CA VAL A 47 -32.98 -5.88 2.46
C VAL A 47 -32.09 -4.64 2.55
N ASN A 48 -30.80 -4.78 2.25
CA ASN A 48 -29.81 -3.70 2.32
C ASN A 48 -29.37 -3.19 0.93
N LYS A 49 -30.17 -3.40 -0.13
CA LYS A 49 -29.89 -2.92 -1.48
C LYS A 49 -29.60 -1.41 -1.53
N ASN A 50 -28.64 -1.03 -2.38
CA ASN A 50 -28.11 0.31 -2.62
C ASN A 50 -27.36 0.96 -1.43
N LYS A 51 -27.06 0.19 -0.37
CA LYS A 51 -26.20 0.65 0.74
C LYS A 51 -24.76 0.17 0.56
N ILE A 52 -23.81 0.92 1.10
CA ILE A 52 -22.40 0.52 1.20
C ILE A 52 -22.28 -0.58 2.26
N ALA A 53 -21.46 -1.59 2.00
CA ALA A 53 -21.28 -2.73 2.88
C ALA A 53 -20.42 -2.40 4.12
N ASP A 54 -21.10 -2.09 5.22
CA ASP A 54 -20.46 -1.86 6.53
C ASP A 54 -20.54 -3.11 7.44
N GLU A 55 -19.62 -3.22 8.42
CA GLU A 55 -19.62 -4.35 9.37
C GLU A 55 -20.96 -4.56 10.09
N LYS A 56 -21.66 -3.47 10.43
CA LYS A 56 -22.98 -3.53 11.08
C LYS A 56 -24.02 -4.19 10.17
N ILE A 57 -23.95 -3.93 8.87
CA ILE A 57 -24.88 -4.48 7.87
C ILE A 57 -24.58 -5.96 7.64
N LEU A 58 -23.30 -6.35 7.62
CA LEU A 58 -22.85 -7.73 7.37
C LEU A 58 -23.04 -8.64 8.59
N LYS A 59 -22.76 -8.14 9.81
CA LYS A 59 -22.80 -8.93 11.06
C LYS A 59 -24.21 -9.05 11.67
N ASN A 60 -25.23 -8.42 11.08
CA ASN A 60 -26.61 -8.47 11.56
C ASN A 60 -27.35 -9.82 11.31
N LYS A 61 -26.66 -10.85 10.79
CA LYS A 61 -27.17 -12.22 10.81
C LYS A 61 -27.06 -12.79 12.24
N LYS A 62 -28.14 -12.67 13.01
CA LYS A 62 -28.44 -13.59 14.11
C LYS A 62 -29.04 -14.87 13.55
#